data_AF-A0A377F8D7-F1
#
_entry.id   AF-A0A377F8D7-F1
#
_cell.length_a   1.000
_cell.length_b   1.000
_cell.length_c   1.000
_cell.angle_alpha   90.00
_cell.angle_beta   90.00
_cell.angle_gamma   90.00
#
_symmetry.space_group_name_H-M   'P 1'
#
loop_
_entity.id
_entity.type
_entity.pdbx_description
1 polymer ?
#
loop_
_entity_poly.entity_id
_entity_poly.type
_entity_poly.pdbx_seq_one_letter_code
_entity_poly.pdbx_strand_id
1 'polypeptide(L)'
;MVFPAELVRLLDRLEEEIRADRVSSESRAWLAQCGLTVEQLARQVEPEYTPARKAHLYHCDHRGLPLALISEDGNTAWSAEYDEWGNQLNEENPHHVYQPYRLPGQQHDEESGLYYNRHRYYDPLQGRYITQDPMGLKGGWNLYQYPLNPLQQIDPMGLLQTWDDARSGACTGEFVVFFHV
;
A
#
# COMPACT_ATOMS: atom_id res chain seq x y z
N MET A 1 7.69 29.61 17.36
CA MET A 1 7.12 30.95 17.11
C MET A 1 5.80 30.72 16.36
N VAL A 2 4.68 31.25 16.84
CA VAL A 2 3.37 31.05 16.21
C VAL A 2 3.00 32.34 15.51
N PHE A 3 2.74 32.28 14.20
CA PHE A 3 2.31 33.44 13.44
C PHE A 3 0.87 33.82 13.80
N PRO A 4 0.50 35.12 13.75
CA PRO A 4 -0.88 35.55 13.90
C PRO A 4 -1.79 34.92 12.83
N ALA A 5 -3.01 34.50 13.21
CA ALA A 5 -3.94 33.83 12.31
C ALA A 5 -4.27 34.66 11.06
N GLU A 6 -4.40 35.98 11.20
CA GLU A 6 -4.66 36.89 10.07
C GLU A 6 -3.51 36.91 9.05
N LEU A 7 -2.26 36.82 9.53
CA LEU A 7 -1.09 36.77 8.65
C LEU A 7 -1.06 35.45 7.88
N VAL A 8 -1.37 34.33 8.53
CA VAL A 8 -1.45 33.01 7.88
C VAL A 8 -2.49 33.03 6.76
N ARG A 9 -3.71 33.52 7.04
CA ARG A 9 -4.78 33.61 6.04
C ARG A 9 -4.45 34.51 4.86
N LEU A 10 -3.66 35.57 5.09
CA LEU A 10 -3.21 36.46 4.03
C LEU A 10 -2.16 35.77 3.15
N LEU A 11 -1.20 35.07 3.76
CA LEU A 11 -0.18 34.31 3.05
C LEU A 11 -0.80 33.16 2.24
N ASP A 12 -1.74 32.41 2.81
CA ASP A 12 -2.45 31.33 2.11
C ASP A 12 -3.18 31.86 0.86
N ARG A 13 -3.90 32.98 1.01
CA ARG A 13 -4.59 33.65 -0.11
C ARG A 13 -3.60 34.10 -1.19
N LEU A 14 -2.48 34.71 -0.77
CA LEU A 14 -1.46 35.21 -1.68
C LEU A 14 -0.81 34.08 -2.48
N GLU A 15 -0.55 32.94 -1.83
CA GLU A 15 -0.03 31.74 -2.47
C GLU A 15 -1.00 31.19 -3.51
N GLU A 16 -2.29 31.08 -3.18
CA GLU A 16 -3.34 30.67 -4.14
C GLU A 16 -3.43 31.60 -5.35
N GLU A 17 -3.39 32.92 -5.10
CA GLU A 17 -3.43 33.93 -6.14
C GLU A 17 -2.22 33.88 -7.09
N ILE A 18 -1.03 33.63 -6.54
CA ILE A 18 0.21 33.47 -7.32
C ILE A 18 0.15 32.17 -8.14
N ARG A 19 -0.28 31.05 -7.54
CA ARG A 19 -0.46 29.78 -8.25
C ARG A 19 -1.48 29.89 -9.40
N ALA A 20 -2.53 30.69 -9.21
CA ALA A 20 -3.55 30.91 -10.22
C ALA A 20 -3.17 31.98 -11.27
N ASP A 21 -1.96 32.56 -11.20
CA ASP A 21 -1.51 33.69 -12.02
C ASP A 21 -2.49 34.88 -12.03
N ARG A 22 -3.18 35.09 -10.89
CA ARG A 22 -4.26 36.08 -10.73
C ARG A 22 -4.14 36.83 -9.41
N VAL A 23 -3.01 37.52 -9.23
CA VAL A 23 -2.75 38.31 -8.03
C VAL A 23 -3.60 39.58 -7.99
N SER A 24 -4.40 39.71 -6.94
CA SER A 24 -5.33 40.82 -6.73
C SER A 24 -4.60 42.15 -6.51
N SER A 25 -5.30 43.27 -6.73
CA SER A 25 -4.76 44.61 -6.49
C SER A 25 -4.43 44.85 -5.01
N GLU A 26 -5.20 44.26 -4.10
CA GLU A 26 -4.97 44.29 -2.65
C GLU A 26 -3.65 43.60 -2.29
N SER A 27 -3.46 42.35 -2.76
CA SER A 27 -2.23 41.58 -2.57
C SER A 27 -1.00 42.27 -3.17
N ARG A 28 -1.13 42.88 -4.35
CA ARG A 28 -0.06 43.68 -4.98
C ARG A 28 0.30 44.91 -4.15
N ALA A 29 -0.69 45.62 -3.60
CA ALA A 29 -0.46 46.79 -2.76
C ALA A 29 0.22 46.41 -1.43
N TRP A 30 -0.17 45.28 -0.83
CA TRP A 30 0.46 44.75 0.37
C TRP A 30 1.92 44.32 0.11
N LEU A 31 2.18 43.58 -0.98
CA LEU A 31 3.53 43.22 -1.41
C LEU A 31 4.42 44.46 -1.62
N ALA A 32 3.89 45.51 -2.24
CA ALA A 32 4.60 46.76 -2.44
C ALA A 32 4.94 47.47 -1.11
N GLN A 33 4.06 47.42 -0.11
CA GLN A 33 4.34 47.94 1.24
C GLN A 33 5.46 47.15 1.93
N CYS A 34 5.55 45.84 1.67
CA CYS A 34 6.62 44.98 2.16
C CYS A 34 7.91 45.07 1.33
N GLY A 35 7.93 45.82 0.21
CA GLY A 35 9.09 45.94 -0.67
C GLY A 35 9.34 44.69 -1.53
N LEU A 36 8.33 43.84 -1.74
CA LEU A 36 8.40 42.60 -2.50
C LEU A 36 7.64 42.73 -3.83
N THR A 37 8.09 42.01 -4.86
CA THR A 37 7.35 41.86 -6.12
C THR A 37 6.68 40.49 -6.24
N VAL A 38 5.63 40.40 -7.05
CA VAL A 38 4.95 39.14 -7.36
C VAL A 38 5.93 38.13 -7.96
N GLU A 39 6.82 38.58 -8.84
CA GLU A 39 7.83 37.73 -9.51
C GLU A 39 8.84 37.15 -8.53
N GLN A 40 9.25 37.92 -7.52
CA GLN A 40 10.15 37.46 -6.47
C GLN A 40 9.48 36.38 -5.62
N LEU A 41 8.21 36.58 -5.25
CA LEU A 41 7.48 35.61 -4.43
C LEU A 41 7.11 34.36 -5.24
N ALA A 42 6.74 34.50 -6.52
CA ALA A 42 6.47 33.38 -7.42
C ALA A 42 7.67 32.45 -7.60
N ARG A 43 8.91 32.98 -7.51
CA ARG A 43 10.13 32.15 -7.50
C ARG A 43 10.36 31.39 -6.19
N GLN A 44 9.72 31.82 -5.10
CA GLN A 44 9.82 31.21 -3.78
C GLN A 44 8.69 30.23 -3.49
N VAL A 45 7.56 30.31 -4.21
CA VAL A 45 6.50 29.32 -4.13
C VAL A 45 7.02 28.01 -4.71
N GLU A 46 7.10 26.98 -3.86
CA GLU A 46 7.46 25.64 -4.30
C GLU A 46 6.37 25.09 -5.23
N PRO A 47 6.74 24.36 -6.29
CA PRO A 47 5.75 23.70 -7.12
C PRO A 47 4.92 22.75 -6.27
N GLU A 48 3.61 22.69 -6.54
CA GLU A 48 2.73 21.76 -5.84
C GLU A 48 3.22 20.33 -6.04
N TYR A 49 3.56 19.66 -4.93
CA TYR A 49 3.97 18.26 -4.98
C TYR A 49 2.76 17.41 -5.38
N THR A 50 2.73 17.03 -6.65
CA THR A 50 1.80 16.00 -7.13
C THR A 50 2.58 14.69 -7.21
N PRO A 51 2.36 13.75 -6.27
CA PRO A 51 3.04 12.46 -6.32
C PRO A 51 2.67 11.76 -7.63
N ALA A 52 3.67 11.34 -8.39
CA ALA A 52 3.46 10.51 -9.57
C ALA A 52 2.88 9.17 -9.09
N ARG A 53 1.62 8.89 -9.45
CA ARG A 53 0.95 7.63 -9.09
C ARG A 53 1.22 6.61 -10.19
N LYS A 54 1.66 5.42 -9.81
CA LYS A 54 1.85 4.30 -10.75
C LYS A 54 0.92 3.16 -10.36
N ALA A 55 0.01 2.80 -11.26
CA ALA A 55 -0.85 1.64 -11.05
C ALA A 55 -0.18 0.36 -11.55
N HIS A 56 -0.41 -0.73 -10.83
CA HIS A 56 -0.07 -2.08 -11.27
C HIS A 56 -1.27 -3.01 -11.03
N LEU A 57 -1.49 -3.94 -11.95
CA LEU A 57 -2.51 -4.98 -11.84
C LEU A 57 -1.86 -6.25 -11.29
N TYR A 58 -2.44 -6.82 -10.25
CA TYR A 58 -1.98 -8.09 -9.70
C TYR A 58 -2.51 -9.26 -10.52
N HIS A 59 -1.58 -10.05 -11.06
CA HIS A 59 -1.86 -11.38 -11.57
C HIS A 59 -1.54 -12.40 -10.48
N CYS A 60 -2.55 -13.14 -10.02
CA CYS A 60 -2.42 -14.07 -8.91
C CYS A 60 -2.72 -15.51 -9.34
N ASP A 61 -2.18 -16.48 -8.60
CA ASP A 61 -2.60 -17.88 -8.74
C ASP A 61 -3.97 -18.14 -8.09
N HIS A 62 -4.45 -19.39 -8.18
CA HIS A 62 -5.73 -19.82 -7.60
C HIS A 62 -5.80 -19.71 -6.06
N ARG A 63 -4.67 -19.57 -5.36
CA ARG A 63 -4.59 -19.37 -3.91
C ARG A 63 -4.64 -17.89 -3.54
N GLY A 64 -4.60 -17.00 -4.53
CA GLY A 64 -4.48 -15.55 -4.34
C GLY A 64 -3.04 -15.09 -4.11
N LEU A 65 -2.03 -15.90 -4.43
CA LEU A 65 -0.62 -15.52 -4.33
C LEU A 65 -0.22 -14.67 -5.55
N PRO A 66 0.34 -13.45 -5.37
CA PRO A 66 0.84 -12.64 -6.48
C PRO A 66 1.95 -13.32 -7.26
N LEU A 67 1.75 -13.55 -8.56
CA LEU A 67 2.77 -14.10 -9.46
C LEU A 67 3.41 -13.02 -10.34
N ALA A 68 2.66 -11.99 -10.70
CA ALA A 68 3.17 -10.87 -11.49
C ALA A 68 2.43 -9.55 -11.22
N LEU A 69 3.12 -8.44 -11.47
CA LEU A 69 2.57 -7.10 -11.55
C LEU A 69 2.62 -6.60 -12.97
N ILE A 70 1.46 -6.29 -13.53
CA ILE A 70 1.34 -5.77 -14.89
C ILE A 70 1.16 -4.25 -14.83
N SER A 71 2.02 -3.52 -15.54
CA SER A 71 1.93 -2.07 -15.71
C SER A 71 0.72 -1.68 -16.55
N GLU A 72 0.36 -0.40 -16.55
CA GLU A 72 -0.73 0.14 -17.38
C GLU A 72 -0.51 -0.09 -18.89
N ASP A 73 0.75 -0.19 -19.32
CA ASP A 73 1.13 -0.48 -20.70
C ASP A 73 1.07 -1.97 -21.06
N GLY A 74 0.67 -2.84 -20.11
CA GLY A 74 0.61 -4.30 -20.30
C GLY A 74 1.95 -5.01 -20.13
N ASN A 75 3.03 -4.30 -19.78
CA ASN A 75 4.33 -4.90 -19.53
C ASN A 75 4.43 -5.47 -18.11
N THR A 76 5.12 -6.60 -17.95
CA THR A 76 5.43 -7.17 -16.63
C THR A 76 6.46 -6.28 -15.92
N ALA A 77 6.04 -5.64 -14.83
CA ALA A 77 6.88 -4.78 -14.02
C ALA A 77 7.65 -5.56 -12.94
N TRP A 78 7.09 -6.69 -12.50
CA TRP A 78 7.61 -7.58 -11.48
C TRP A 78 6.99 -8.97 -11.65
N SER A 79 7.74 -10.04 -11.39
CA SER A 79 7.22 -11.40 -11.30
C SER A 79 8.01 -12.23 -10.30
N ALA A 80 7.38 -13.27 -9.75
CA ALA A 80 8.02 -14.20 -8.85
C ALA A 80 7.42 -15.61 -8.94
N GLU A 81 8.24 -16.60 -8.61
CA GLU A 81 7.85 -18.00 -8.51
C GLU A 81 7.87 -18.43 -7.05
N TYR A 82 6.90 -19.25 -6.65
CA TYR A 82 6.71 -19.66 -5.27
C TYR A 82 6.40 -21.15 -5.16
N ASP A 83 6.76 -21.76 -4.03
CA ASP A 83 6.32 -23.10 -3.69
C ASP A 83 4.89 -23.13 -3.10
N GLU A 84 4.46 -24.31 -2.66
CA GLU A 84 3.13 -24.54 -2.09
C GLU A 84 2.90 -23.77 -0.77
N TRP A 85 3.95 -23.47 -0.02
CA TRP A 85 3.91 -22.76 1.27
C TRP A 85 4.16 -21.26 1.13
N GLY A 86 4.41 -20.77 -0.08
CA GLY A 86 4.65 -19.37 -0.38
C GLY A 86 6.11 -18.95 -0.22
N ASN A 87 7.07 -19.88 -0.13
CA ASN A 87 8.49 -19.53 -0.21
C ASN A 87 8.80 -19.02 -1.61
N GLN A 88 9.44 -17.85 -1.70
CA GLN A 88 9.87 -17.28 -2.97
C GLN A 88 11.08 -18.07 -3.49
N LEU A 89 10.93 -18.71 -4.66
CA LEU A 89 11.96 -19.50 -5.32
C LEU A 89 12.79 -18.67 -6.27
N ASN A 90 12.13 -17.76 -6.99
CA ASN A 90 12.75 -16.86 -7.96
C ASN A 90 11.99 -15.53 -8.01
N GLU A 91 12.68 -14.46 -8.41
CA GLU A 91 12.09 -13.14 -8.64
C GLU A 91 12.76 -12.42 -9.81
N GLU A 92 11.94 -11.83 -10.68
CA GLU A 92 12.35 -10.90 -11.71
C GLU A 92 11.78 -9.51 -11.39
N ASN A 93 12.66 -8.61 -10.96
CA ASN A 93 12.29 -7.25 -10.55
C ASN A 93 13.18 -6.18 -11.20
N PRO A 94 13.11 -5.98 -12.53
CA PRO A 94 13.97 -5.05 -13.25
C PRO A 94 13.70 -3.58 -12.90
N HIS A 95 12.55 -3.28 -12.30
CA HIS A 95 12.11 -1.93 -11.98
C HIS A 95 12.13 -1.62 -10.48
N HIS A 96 12.69 -2.51 -9.65
CA HIS A 96 12.75 -2.37 -8.20
C HIS A 96 11.40 -2.02 -7.56
N VAL A 97 10.33 -2.67 -8.03
CA VAL A 97 8.98 -2.52 -7.50
C VAL A 97 8.93 -3.12 -6.12
N TYR A 98 8.49 -2.34 -5.13
CA TYR A 98 8.25 -2.84 -3.79
C TYR A 98 6.96 -3.68 -3.78
N GLN A 99 7.11 -4.98 -3.56
CA GLN A 99 5.99 -5.93 -3.49
C GLN A 99 6.17 -6.82 -2.25
N PRO A 100 5.46 -6.52 -1.13
CA PRO A 100 5.54 -7.33 0.08
C PRO A 100 4.43 -8.37 0.21
N TYR A 101 3.36 -8.33 -0.57
CA TYR A 101 2.22 -9.24 -0.38
C TYR A 101 2.58 -10.69 -0.72
N ARG A 102 2.06 -11.63 0.08
CA ARG A 102 2.23 -13.08 -0.10
C ARG A 102 0.86 -13.73 -0.21
N LEU A 103 0.64 -14.88 0.45
CA LEU A 103 -0.69 -15.50 0.51
C LEU A 103 -1.71 -14.53 1.14
N PRO A 104 -3.02 -14.74 0.95
CA PRO A 104 -4.05 -13.81 1.42
C PRO A 104 -3.86 -13.39 2.89
N GLY A 105 -3.82 -12.08 3.14
CA GLY A 105 -3.62 -11.49 4.47
C GLY A 105 -2.16 -11.33 4.90
N GLN A 106 -1.20 -11.85 4.12
CA GLN A 106 0.21 -11.91 4.48
C GLN A 106 1.06 -10.81 3.81
N GLN A 107 2.01 -10.27 4.56
CA GLN A 107 3.07 -9.37 4.08
C GLN A 107 4.42 -9.92 4.50
N HIS A 108 5.38 -9.96 3.58
CA HIS A 108 6.76 -10.35 3.87
C HIS A 108 7.44 -9.27 4.72
N ASP A 109 7.99 -9.72 5.84
CA ASP A 109 8.87 -8.94 6.69
C ASP A 109 10.32 -9.32 6.37
N GLU A 110 11.03 -8.42 5.68
CA GLU A 110 12.41 -8.64 5.26
C GLU A 110 13.39 -8.79 6.43
N GLU A 111 13.12 -8.17 7.58
CA GLU A 111 14.02 -8.24 8.74
C GLU A 111 14.05 -9.65 9.34
N SER A 112 12.89 -10.30 9.43
CA SER A 112 12.76 -11.63 10.01
C SER A 112 12.71 -12.77 8.99
N GLY A 113 12.41 -12.49 7.72
CA GLY A 113 12.11 -13.49 6.69
C GLY A 113 10.78 -14.22 6.91
N LEU A 114 9.91 -13.68 7.77
CA LEU A 114 8.61 -14.26 8.11
C LEU A 114 7.50 -13.49 7.42
N TYR A 115 6.32 -14.08 7.34
CA TYR A 115 5.16 -13.41 6.76
C TYR A 115 4.22 -12.95 7.87
N TYR A 116 4.09 -11.64 8.04
CA TYR A 116 3.16 -11.03 8.96
C TYR A 116 1.72 -11.19 8.44
N ASN A 117 0.88 -11.86 9.22
CA ASN A 117 -0.53 -12.09 8.95
C ASN A 117 -1.38 -11.53 10.10
N ARG A 118 -1.47 -10.20 10.16
CA ARG A 118 -2.27 -9.41 11.14
C ARG A 118 -2.02 -9.75 12.61
N HIS A 119 -2.53 -10.88 13.08
CA HIS A 119 -2.41 -11.32 14.47
C HIS A 119 -1.24 -12.27 14.71
N ARG A 120 -0.63 -12.81 13.65
CA ARG A 120 0.40 -13.86 13.76
C ARG A 120 1.50 -13.70 12.72
N TYR A 121 2.66 -14.30 13.01
CA TYR A 121 3.74 -14.48 12.05
C TYR A 121 3.75 -15.91 11.53
N TYR A 122 3.77 -16.05 10.21
CA TYR A 122 3.85 -17.31 9.47
C TYR A 122 5.28 -17.58 9.00
N ASP A 123 5.77 -18.78 9.26
CA ASP A 123 7.03 -19.30 8.76
C ASP A 123 6.76 -20.17 7.52
N PRO A 124 7.12 -19.69 6.30
CA PRO A 124 6.88 -20.41 5.07
C PRO A 124 7.77 -21.65 4.94
N LEU A 125 8.93 -21.72 5.61
CA LEU A 125 9.81 -22.91 5.59
C LEU A 125 9.19 -24.07 6.36
N GLN A 126 8.41 -23.78 7.40
CA GLN A 126 7.71 -24.78 8.20
C GLN A 126 6.24 -24.97 7.81
N GLY A 127 5.68 -24.07 6.99
CA GLY A 127 4.27 -24.11 6.62
C GLY A 127 3.31 -23.84 7.78
N ARG A 128 3.70 -22.99 8.75
CA ARG A 128 2.90 -22.76 9.98
C ARG A 128 3.14 -21.43 10.66
N TYR A 129 2.27 -21.07 11.60
CA TYR A 129 2.50 -19.94 12.49
C TYR A 129 3.55 -20.26 13.55
N ILE A 130 4.34 -19.24 13.93
CA ILE A 130 5.32 -19.34 15.00
C ILE A 130 4.77 -18.90 16.37
N THR A 131 3.60 -18.24 16.36
CA THR A 131 2.88 -17.80 17.57
C THR A 131 1.58 -18.57 17.71
N GLN A 132 1.18 -18.88 18.95
CA GLN A 132 -0.10 -19.54 19.23
C GLN A 132 -1.28 -18.67 18.76
N ASP A 133 -2.35 -19.33 18.31
CA ASP A 133 -3.62 -18.66 17.98
C ASP A 133 -4.14 -17.86 19.19
N PRO A 134 -4.33 -16.53 19.06
CA PRO A 134 -4.86 -15.70 20.14
C PRO A 134 -6.27 -16.11 20.60
N MET A 135 -7.04 -16.81 19.75
CA MET A 135 -8.34 -17.37 20.12
C MET A 135 -8.23 -18.67 20.93
N GLY A 136 -7.03 -19.21 21.12
CA GLY A 136 -6.78 -20.47 21.81
C GLY A 136 -7.50 -21.63 21.12
N LEU A 137 -8.09 -22.53 21.92
CA LEU A 137 -8.78 -23.72 21.39
C LEU A 137 -10.00 -23.41 20.52
N LYS A 138 -10.52 -22.17 20.52
CA LYS A 138 -11.56 -21.75 19.56
C LYS A 138 -11.04 -21.68 18.13
N GLY A 139 -9.73 -21.47 17.96
CA GLY A 139 -9.01 -21.55 16.69
C GLY A 139 -8.74 -22.99 16.22
N GLY A 140 -9.18 -23.99 16.98
CA GLY A 140 -8.92 -25.40 16.71
C GLY A 140 -7.85 -26.02 17.62
N TRP A 141 -7.62 -27.31 17.43
CA TRP A 141 -6.74 -28.12 18.29
C TRP A 141 -5.25 -27.82 18.07
N ASN A 142 -4.87 -27.39 16.86
CA ASN A 142 -3.50 -27.03 16.54
C ASN A 142 -3.34 -25.51 16.49
N LEU A 143 -2.83 -24.94 17.59
CA LEU A 143 -2.68 -23.50 17.78
C LEU A 143 -1.68 -22.83 16.82
N TYR A 144 -0.89 -23.61 16.08
CA TYR A 144 0.12 -23.11 15.16
C TYR A 144 -0.26 -23.36 13.69
N GLN A 145 -1.43 -23.94 13.43
CA GLN A 145 -1.79 -24.36 12.08
C GLN A 145 -2.06 -23.17 11.16
N TYR A 146 -1.41 -23.18 10.00
CA TYR A 146 -1.88 -22.45 8.83
C TYR A 146 -2.71 -23.40 7.96
N PRO A 147 -3.96 -23.05 7.59
CA PRO A 147 -4.75 -23.89 6.71
C PRO A 147 -4.24 -23.72 5.28
N LEU A 148 -3.63 -24.79 4.74
CA LEU A 148 -3.26 -24.84 3.34
C LEU A 148 -4.22 -25.78 2.59
N ASN A 149 -5.50 -25.45 2.57
CA ASN A 149 -6.46 -26.07 1.66
C ASN A 149 -7.02 -24.98 0.74
N PRO A 150 -6.33 -24.62 -0.35
CA PRO A 150 -6.71 -23.49 -1.19
C PRO A 150 -8.08 -23.65 -1.87
N LEU A 151 -8.66 -24.84 -1.87
CA LEU A 151 -10.00 -25.10 -2.39
C LEU A 151 -11.11 -24.87 -1.35
N GLN A 152 -10.81 -24.89 -0.05
CA GLN A 152 -11.83 -24.86 1.01
C GLN A 152 -11.51 -23.95 2.20
N GLN A 153 -10.24 -23.60 2.45
CA GLN A 153 -9.79 -22.88 3.63
C GLN A 153 -8.54 -22.04 3.34
N ILE A 154 -8.69 -20.72 3.43
CA ILE A 154 -7.61 -19.75 3.58
C ILE A 154 -7.75 -19.06 4.96
N ASP A 155 -6.69 -18.49 5.50
CA ASP A 155 -6.73 -17.73 6.75
C ASP A 155 -6.30 -16.25 6.57
N PRO A 156 -7.16 -15.40 5.99
CA PRO A 156 -6.79 -14.01 5.70
C PRO A 156 -6.67 -13.15 6.95
N MET A 157 -7.25 -13.59 8.07
CA MET A 157 -7.25 -12.86 9.33
C MET A 157 -6.13 -13.28 10.27
N GLY A 158 -5.45 -14.39 10.00
CA GLY A 158 -4.57 -14.99 10.98
C GLY A 158 -5.32 -15.54 12.19
N LEU A 159 -6.58 -15.97 12.03
CA LEU A 159 -7.48 -16.45 13.08
C LEU A 159 -8.33 -17.59 12.49
N LEU A 160 -8.10 -18.83 12.92
CA LEU A 160 -8.78 -19.97 12.29
C LEU A 160 -10.21 -20.15 12.83
N GLN A 161 -11.21 -19.55 12.18
CA GLN A 161 -12.60 -20.00 12.27
C GLN A 161 -13.07 -20.43 10.88
N THR A 162 -13.70 -21.61 10.81
CA THR A 162 -14.39 -22.11 9.61
C THR A 162 -15.26 -21.01 9.02
N TRP A 163 -14.92 -20.59 7.81
CA TRP A 163 -15.66 -19.65 6.98
C TRP A 163 -17.06 -20.22 6.66
N ASP A 164 -18.04 -20.05 7.55
CA ASP A 164 -19.46 -20.33 7.23
C ASP A 164 -20.16 -19.17 6.51
N ASP A 165 -19.53 -18.00 6.36
CA ASP A 165 -20.17 -16.82 5.75
C ASP A 165 -19.67 -16.42 4.35
N ALA A 166 -18.77 -17.20 3.74
CA ALA A 166 -18.08 -16.77 2.52
C ALA A 166 -18.75 -17.16 1.19
N ARG A 167 -20.05 -16.92 1.08
CA ARG A 167 -20.70 -16.84 -0.25
C ARG A 167 -20.63 -15.45 -0.89
N SER A 168 -19.91 -14.51 -0.30
CA SER A 168 -19.89 -13.09 -0.72
C SER A 168 -18.51 -12.53 -1.11
N GLY A 169 -17.50 -13.38 -1.31
CA GLY A 169 -16.16 -12.88 -1.68
C GLY A 169 -15.31 -13.81 -2.53
N ALA A 170 -15.88 -14.86 -3.13
CA ALA A 170 -15.14 -15.67 -4.10
C ALA A 170 -14.69 -14.73 -5.24
N CYS A 171 -13.39 -14.44 -5.30
CA CYS A 171 -12.76 -13.74 -6.41
C CYS A 171 -12.85 -14.62 -7.66
N THR A 172 -14.01 -14.64 -8.30
CA THR A 172 -14.16 -15.09 -9.68
C THR A 172 -13.78 -13.93 -10.58
N GLY A 173 -12.47 -13.69 -10.75
CA GLY A 173 -11.94 -12.65 -11.62
C GLY A 173 -10.43 -12.53 -11.48
N GLU A 174 -9.71 -12.74 -12.58
CA GLU A 174 -8.25 -12.89 -12.69
C GLU A 174 -7.42 -11.62 -12.37
N PHE A 175 -8.03 -10.56 -11.83
CA PHE A 175 -7.35 -9.29 -11.61
C PHE A 175 -7.82 -8.63 -10.30
N VAL A 176 -6.88 -8.38 -9.39
CA VAL A 176 -7.09 -7.51 -8.23
C VAL A 176 -6.29 -6.22 -8.46
N VAL A 177 -6.96 -5.08 -8.34
CA VAL A 177 -6.33 -3.77 -8.48
C VAL A 177 -5.95 -3.26 -7.09
N PHE A 178 -4.66 -3.11 -6.83
CA PHE A 178 -4.16 -2.40 -5.66
C PHE A 178 -3.38 -1.16 -6.11
N PHE A 179 -3.78 0.01 -5.61
CA PHE A 179 -3.05 1.25 -5.83
C PHE A 179 -1.81 1.27 -4.93
N HIS A 180 -0.62 1.46 -5.51
CA HIS A 180 0.54 1.92 -4.76
C HIS A 180 0.53 3.45 -4.79
N VAL A 181 0.52 4.09 -3.62
CA VAL A 181 0.64 5.55 -3.44
C VAL A 181 2.09 5.88 -3.18
#